data_AF-A0A920UFJ5-F1
#
_entry.id   AF-A0A920UFJ5-F1
#
_cell.length_a   1.000
_cell.length_b   1.000
_cell.length_c   1.000
_cell.angle_alpha   90.00
_cell.angle_beta   90.00
_cell.angle_gamma   90.00
#
_symmetry.space_group_name_H-M   'P 1'
#
loop_
_entity.id
_entity.type
_entity.pdbx_description
1 polymer ?
#
loop_
_entity_poly.entity_id
_entity_poly.type
_entity_poly.pdbx_seq_one_letter_code
_entity_poly.pdbx_strand_id
1 'polypeptide(L)'
;MRDKGYAPAREADRRTLIRRLSFDLTGLPPTWDRMQAFAADRSPRAFEKLVDRLLASPHYGERMAVFWLDLVRYADTMGYHSDNVQTKPLYREYVINAFNDNLAFDQFTREQLAGDLMPGATRRLAHRLRL
;
A
#
# COMPACT_ATOMS: atom_id res chain seq x y z
N MET A 1 -0.78 0.29 -30.16
CA MET A 1 -0.52 1.72 -29.85
C MET A 1 0.71 2.23 -30.57
N ARG A 2 1.87 1.54 -30.49
CA ARG A 2 3.06 1.87 -31.29
C ARG A 2 2.86 1.65 -32.80
N ASP A 3 2.16 0.57 -33.18
CA ASP A 3 1.83 0.27 -34.58
C ASP A 3 0.82 1.25 -35.21
N LYS A 4 0.24 2.14 -34.40
CA LYS A 4 -0.63 3.24 -34.86
C LYS A 4 0.11 4.58 -34.95
N GLY A 5 1.44 4.59 -34.85
CA GLY A 5 2.27 5.80 -34.95
C GLY A 5 2.30 6.67 -33.69
N TYR A 6 1.70 6.25 -32.58
CA TYR A 6 1.74 7.00 -31.31
C TYR A 6 3.00 6.67 -30.52
N ALA A 7 3.80 7.70 -30.23
CA ALA A 7 4.93 7.61 -29.32
C ALA A 7 4.47 7.79 -27.85
N PRO A 8 5.12 7.11 -26.88
CA PRO A 8 4.91 7.41 -25.47
C PRO A 8 5.20 8.88 -25.16
N ALA A 9 4.53 9.41 -24.14
CA ALA A 9 4.86 10.74 -23.63
C ALA A 9 6.33 10.79 -23.16
N ARG A 10 6.95 11.96 -23.31
CA ARG A 10 8.29 12.20 -22.75
C ARG A 10 8.23 12.02 -21.24
N GLU A 11 9.31 11.47 -20.69
CA GLU A 11 9.48 11.36 -19.25
C GLU A 11 9.35 12.73 -18.56
N ALA A 12 8.71 12.72 -17.39
CA ALA A 12 8.53 13.93 -16.60
C ALA A 12 9.86 14.40 -16.00
N ASP A 13 9.95 15.68 -15.63
CA ASP A 13 11.11 16.17 -14.91
C ASP A 13 11.21 15.52 -13.51
N ARG A 14 12.41 15.53 -12.93
CA ARG A 14 12.70 14.85 -11.66
C ARG A 14 11.82 15.30 -10.49
N ARG A 15 11.48 16.59 -10.42
CA ARG A 15 10.64 17.11 -9.34
C ARG A 15 9.21 16.61 -9.47
N THR A 16 8.70 16.56 -10.71
CA THR A 16 7.40 15.95 -11.00
C THR A 16 7.40 14.45 -10.71
N LEU A 17 8.45 13.72 -11.08
CA LEU A 17 8.55 12.28 -10.84
C LEU A 17 8.51 11.92 -9.36
N ILE A 18 9.34 12.53 -8.52
CA ILE A 18 9.34 12.21 -7.09
C ILE A 18 8.01 12.56 -6.41
N ARG A 19 7.39 13.67 -6.81
CA ARG A 19 6.09 14.05 -6.27
C ARG A 19 5.03 13.01 -6.61
N ARG A 20 4.94 12.59 -7.87
CA ARG A 20 3.98 11.56 -8.32
C ARG A 20 4.19 10.24 -7.57
N LEU A 21 5.43 9.72 -7.59
CA LEU A 21 5.75 8.47 -6.93
C LEU A 21 5.45 8.49 -5.42
N SER A 22 5.72 9.61 -4.74
CA SER A 22 5.45 9.70 -3.30
C SER A 22 3.95 9.68 -3.01
N PHE A 23 3.13 10.37 -3.79
CA PHE A 23 1.67 10.29 -3.64
C PHE A 23 1.13 8.91 -4.03
N ASP A 24 1.62 8.32 -5.11
CA ASP A 24 1.14 7.04 -5.60
C ASP A 24 1.47 5.91 -4.63
N LEU A 25 2.73 5.85 -4.18
CA LEU A 25 3.24 4.75 -3.36
C LEU A 25 2.99 4.96 -1.86
N THR A 26 3.08 6.18 -1.34
CA THR A 26 2.96 6.42 0.11
C THR A 26 1.78 7.31 0.49
N GLY A 27 1.04 7.89 -0.47
CA GLY A 27 -0.06 8.82 -0.19
C GLY A 27 0.38 10.17 0.39
N LEU A 28 1.69 10.42 0.46
CA LEU A 28 2.28 11.55 1.16
C LEU A 28 3.18 12.37 0.22
N PRO A 29 3.23 13.70 0.37
CA PRO A 29 4.18 14.51 -0.39
C PRO A 29 5.63 14.18 0.04
N PRO A 30 6.62 14.27 -0.88
CA PRO A 30 8.02 14.15 -0.50
C PRO A 30 8.44 15.36 0.34
N THR A 31 9.37 15.15 1.28
CA THR A 31 10.01 16.26 1.98
C THR A 31 10.90 17.07 1.03
N TRP A 32 11.15 18.33 1.36
CA TRP A 32 12.04 19.19 0.58
C TRP A 32 13.43 18.55 0.37
N ASP A 33 14.03 18.00 1.43
CA ASP A 33 15.34 17.38 1.36
C ASP A 33 15.36 16.15 0.44
N ARG A 34 14.30 15.32 0.47
CA ARG A 34 14.16 14.17 -0.44
C ARG A 34 14.04 14.62 -1.90
N MET A 35 13.30 15.71 -2.15
CA MET A 35 13.14 16.28 -3.49
C MET A 35 14.48 16.79 -4.03
N GLN A 36 15.23 17.52 -3.22
CA GLN A 36 16.54 18.05 -3.60
C GLN A 36 17.57 16.93 -3.80
N ALA A 37 17.60 15.93 -2.92
CA ALA A 37 18.47 14.77 -3.05
C ALA A 37 18.22 14.00 -4.35
N PHE A 38 16.95 13.72 -4.69
CA PHE A 38 16.62 13.04 -5.95
C PHE A 38 16.90 13.90 -7.18
N ALA A 39 16.61 15.21 -7.12
CA ALA A 39 16.91 16.12 -8.21
C ALA A 39 18.42 16.18 -8.52
N ALA A 40 19.27 16.10 -7.49
CA ALA A 40 20.72 16.13 -7.61
C ALA A 40 21.35 14.77 -7.96
N ASP A 41 20.69 13.64 -7.70
CA ASP A 41 21.29 12.31 -7.91
C ASP A 41 21.43 11.96 -9.41
N ARG A 42 22.63 12.10 -9.98
CA ARG A 42 22.91 11.78 -11.39
C ARG A 42 23.25 10.30 -11.65
N SER A 43 23.12 9.45 -10.64
CA SER A 43 23.29 8.00 -10.78
C SER A 43 22.35 7.45 -11.86
N PRO A 44 22.80 6.50 -12.71
CA PRO A 44 21.90 5.80 -13.62
C PRO A 44 20.78 5.05 -12.89
N ARG A 45 20.99 4.69 -11.61
CA ARG A 45 20.01 4.05 -10.73
C ARG A 45 19.20 4.99 -9.82
N ALA A 46 19.17 6.29 -10.10
CA ALA A 46 18.54 7.25 -9.18
C ALA A 46 17.05 6.98 -8.98
N PHE A 47 16.36 6.57 -10.06
CA PHE A 47 14.93 6.27 -10.04
C PHE A 47 14.62 5.01 -9.22
N GLU A 48 15.35 3.92 -9.46
CA GLU A 48 15.20 2.65 -8.76
C GLU A 48 15.45 2.83 -7.26
N LYS A 49 16.52 3.55 -6.88
CA LYS A 49 16.80 3.87 -5.47
C LYS A 49 15.65 4.65 -4.81
N LEU A 50 14.99 5.54 -5.55
CA LEU A 50 13.83 6.26 -5.05
C LEU A 50 12.65 5.31 -4.84
N VAL A 51 12.34 4.47 -5.82
CA VAL A 51 11.25 3.48 -5.75
C VAL A 51 11.49 2.52 -4.58
N ASP A 52 12.69 1.93 -4.47
CA ASP A 52 13.06 1.02 -3.38
C ASP A 52 12.82 1.67 -2.01
N ARG A 53 13.20 2.94 -1.86
CA ARG A 53 13.00 3.69 -0.61
C ARG A 53 11.52 3.92 -0.29
N LEU A 54 10.70 4.20 -1.31
CA LEU A 54 9.28 4.44 -1.13
C LEU A 54 8.54 3.13 -0.81
N LEU A 55 8.88 2.03 -1.48
CA LEU A 55 8.33 0.70 -1.20
C LEU A 55 8.72 0.19 0.19
N ALA A 56 9.92 0.54 0.67
CA ALA A 56 10.38 0.20 2.03
C ALA A 56 9.77 1.09 3.14
N SER A 57 8.99 2.12 2.80
CA SER A 57 8.36 2.99 3.79
C SER A 57 7.15 2.30 4.43
N PRO A 58 6.91 2.42 5.76
CA PRO A 58 5.69 1.86 6.37
C PRO A 58 4.40 2.45 5.77
N HIS A 59 4.46 3.69 5.27
CA HIS A 59 3.36 4.37 4.59
C HIS A 59 2.98 3.72 3.25
N TYR A 60 3.84 2.86 2.68
CA TYR A 60 3.47 2.09 1.49
C TYR A 60 2.30 1.15 1.78
N GLY A 61 2.40 0.35 2.84
CA GLY A 61 1.33 -0.54 3.26
C GLY A 61 0.06 0.22 3.65
N GLU A 62 0.19 1.36 4.32
CA GLU A 62 -0.95 2.23 4.63
C GLU A 62 -1.67 2.69 3.36
N ARG A 63 -0.92 3.17 2.36
CA ARG A 63 -1.47 3.66 1.10
C ARG A 63 -2.14 2.55 0.29
N MET A 64 -1.51 1.38 0.20
CA MET A 64 -2.06 0.23 -0.54
C MET A 64 -3.27 -0.38 0.16
N ALA A 65 -3.26 -0.42 1.50
CA ALA A 65 -4.36 -0.97 2.29
C ALA A 65 -5.68 -0.23 2.09
N VAL A 66 -5.66 1.09 1.82
CA VAL A 66 -6.88 1.88 1.59
C VAL A 66 -7.77 1.22 0.53
N PHE A 67 -7.21 0.86 -0.62
CA PHE A 67 -8.00 0.25 -1.71
C PHE A 67 -8.62 -1.08 -1.30
N TRP A 68 -7.89 -1.91 -0.54
CA TRP A 68 -8.42 -3.18 -0.07
C TRP A 68 -9.52 -2.99 0.98
N LEU A 69 -9.28 -2.09 1.94
CA LEU A 69 -10.21 -1.80 3.02
C LEU A 69 -11.53 -1.20 2.49
N ASP A 70 -11.45 -0.38 1.44
CA ASP A 70 -12.63 0.11 0.72
C ASP A 70 -13.42 -1.04 0.08
N LEU A 71 -12.74 -1.98 -0.59
CA LEU A 71 -13.38 -3.13 -1.25
C LEU A 71 -14.13 -4.02 -0.28
N VAL A 72 -13.56 -4.29 0.90
CA VAL A 72 -14.19 -5.12 1.94
C VAL A 72 -15.13 -4.33 2.85
N ARG A 73 -15.37 -3.05 2.55
CA ARG A 73 -16.24 -2.14 3.30
C ARG A 73 -15.84 -2.02 4.78
N TYR A 74 -14.54 -1.95 5.04
CA TYR A 74 -14.02 -1.63 6.36
C TYR A 74 -14.54 -0.24 6.78
N ALA A 75 -15.15 -0.16 7.94
CA ALA A 75 -15.62 1.08 8.52
C ALA A 75 -15.48 0.99 10.04
N ASP A 76 -15.33 2.14 10.69
CA ASP A 76 -15.31 2.23 12.15
C ASP A 76 -16.74 2.39 12.74
N THR A 77 -17.79 2.28 11.92
CA THR A 77 -19.21 2.38 12.32
C THR A 77 -20.12 1.35 11.59
N MET A 78 -21.26 1.02 12.19
CA MET A 78 -22.28 0.12 11.64
C MET A 78 -23.33 0.84 10.76
N GLY A 79 -22.91 1.44 9.65
CA GLY A 79 -23.76 2.34 8.84
C GLY A 79 -25.05 1.78 8.19
N TYR A 80 -25.47 0.53 8.47
CA TYR A 80 -26.72 -0.04 7.92
C TYR A 80 -27.93 0.10 8.85
N HIS A 81 -27.77 -0.13 10.16
CA HIS A 81 -28.89 -0.10 11.13
C HIS A 81 -28.81 1.07 12.11
N SER A 82 -27.59 1.52 12.43
CA SER A 82 -27.33 2.56 13.44
C SER A 82 -25.85 2.91 13.38
N ASP A 83 -25.48 4.19 13.45
CA ASP A 83 -24.08 4.66 13.45
C ASP A 83 -23.33 4.37 14.76
N ASN A 84 -23.51 3.17 15.29
CA ASN A 84 -22.75 2.65 16.42
C ASN A 84 -21.32 2.43 15.99
N VAL A 85 -20.39 2.78 16.87
CA VAL A 85 -18.96 2.52 16.67
C VAL A 85 -18.71 1.02 16.61
N GLN A 86 -18.03 0.57 15.58
CA GLN A 86 -17.52 -0.78 15.43
C GLN A 86 -16.12 -0.70 14.83
N THR A 87 -15.10 -0.65 15.67
CA THR A 87 -13.70 -0.61 15.21
C THR A 87 -13.11 -2.00 15.17
N LYS A 88 -12.45 -2.36 14.05
CA LYS A 88 -11.71 -3.62 13.90
C LYS A 88 -10.23 -3.34 13.62
N PRO A 89 -9.52 -2.70 14.58
CA PRO A 89 -8.19 -2.15 14.32
C PRO A 89 -7.19 -3.26 13.94
N LEU A 90 -7.32 -4.46 14.53
CA LEU A 90 -6.42 -5.58 14.25
C LEU A 90 -6.50 -6.08 12.81
N TYR A 91 -7.68 -6.04 12.18
CA TYR A 91 -7.83 -6.40 10.78
C TYR A 91 -7.21 -5.33 9.87
N ARG A 92 -7.40 -4.04 10.18
CA ARG A 92 -6.73 -2.95 9.46
C ARG A 92 -5.21 -3.07 9.54
N GLU A 93 -4.67 -3.24 10.74
CA GLU A 93 -3.23 -3.43 10.96
C GLU A 93 -2.70 -4.65 10.20
N TYR A 94 -3.48 -5.72 10.12
CA TYR A 94 -3.09 -6.88 9.31
C TYR A 94 -2.94 -6.54 7.83
N VAL A 95 -3.96 -5.92 7.22
CA VAL A 95 -3.92 -5.60 5.79
C VAL A 95 -2.73 -4.69 5.48
N ILE A 96 -2.47 -3.69 6.32
CA ILE A 96 -1.29 -2.80 6.20
C ILE A 96 0.01 -3.61 6.23
N ASN A 97 0.16 -4.49 7.24
CA ASN A 97 1.36 -5.31 7.37
C ASN A 97 1.50 -6.33 6.24
N ALA A 98 0.42 -6.89 5.71
CA ALA A 98 0.47 -7.81 4.57
C ALA A 98 1.10 -7.16 3.34
N PHE A 99 0.82 -5.88 3.08
CA PHE A 99 1.47 -5.12 2.00
C PHE A 99 2.94 -4.82 2.31
N ASN A 100 3.26 -4.36 3.54
CA ASN A 100 4.63 -4.02 3.93
C ASN A 100 5.56 -5.26 3.97
N ASP A 101 5.04 -6.40 4.40
CA ASP A 101 5.78 -7.67 4.46
C ASP A 101 5.87 -8.37 3.09
N ASN A 102 5.23 -7.80 2.06
CA ASN A 102 5.09 -8.40 0.73
C ASN A 102 4.54 -9.83 0.81
N LEU A 103 3.45 -10.00 1.59
CA LEU A 103 2.80 -11.29 1.77
C LEU A 103 2.33 -11.83 0.43
N ALA A 104 2.67 -13.09 0.13
CA ALA A 104 2.27 -13.72 -1.10
C ALA A 104 0.74 -13.70 -1.26
N PHE A 105 0.26 -13.33 -2.45
CA PHE A 105 -1.16 -13.11 -2.68
C PHE A 105 -2.02 -14.36 -2.46
N ASP A 106 -1.49 -15.55 -2.77
CA ASP A 106 -2.16 -16.83 -2.50
C ASP A 106 -2.34 -17.06 -0.99
N GLN A 107 -1.31 -16.72 -0.20
CA GLN A 107 -1.34 -16.80 1.25
C GLN A 107 -2.31 -15.78 1.85
N PHE A 108 -2.26 -14.53 1.40
CA PHE A 108 -3.20 -13.49 1.81
C PHE A 108 -4.65 -13.92 1.55
N THR A 109 -4.95 -14.45 0.36
CA THR A 109 -6.30 -14.90 0.00
C THR A 109 -6.76 -16.08 0.85
N ARG A 110 -5.88 -17.06 1.12
CA ARG A 110 -6.20 -18.18 2.04
C ARG A 110 -6.49 -17.67 3.45
N GLU A 111 -5.69 -16.76 3.96
CA GLU A 111 -5.91 -16.16 5.28
C GLU A 111 -7.28 -15.47 5.33
N GLN A 112 -7.63 -14.63 4.35
CA GLN A 112 -8.93 -13.94 4.28
C GLN A 112 -10.14 -14.87 4.32
N LEU A 113 -10.06 -16.03 3.67
CA LEU A 113 -11.20 -16.96 3.54
C LEU A 113 -11.28 -18.01 4.65
N ALA A 114 -10.13 -18.48 5.15
CA ALA A 114 -10.03 -19.66 5.99
C ALA A 114 -8.91 -19.57 7.04
N GLY A 115 -8.58 -18.37 7.51
CA GLY A 115 -7.48 -18.14 8.46
C GLY A 115 -7.59 -18.95 9.77
N ASP A 116 -8.81 -19.26 10.23
CA ASP A 116 -9.03 -20.09 11.43
C ASP A 116 -8.91 -21.60 11.18
N LEU A 117 -8.90 -22.03 9.93
CA LEU A 117 -8.73 -23.44 9.52
C LEU A 117 -7.26 -23.77 9.14
N MET A 118 -6.35 -22.80 9.22
CA MET A 118 -4.95 -23.01 8.87
C MET A 118 -4.19 -23.83 9.93
N PRO A 119 -3.28 -24.74 9.53
CA PRO A 119 -2.42 -25.45 10.47
C PRO A 119 -1.58 -24.47 11.32
N GLY A 120 -1.55 -24.67 12.64
CA GLY A 120 -0.81 -23.78 13.54
C GLY A 120 -1.48 -22.42 13.79
N ALA A 121 -2.78 -22.28 13.54
CA ALA A 121 -3.55 -21.11 13.90
C ALA A 121 -3.40 -20.79 15.40
N THR A 122 -2.58 -19.78 15.72
CA THR A 122 -2.40 -19.26 17.08
C THR A 122 -3.43 -18.16 17.36
N ARG A 123 -3.68 -17.79 18.63
CA ARG A 123 -4.47 -16.59 18.96
C ARG A 123 -3.97 -15.33 18.24
N ARG A 124 -2.67 -15.24 17.98
CA ARG A 124 -2.05 -14.14 17.23
C ARG A 124 -2.44 -14.14 15.74
N LEU A 125 -2.73 -15.30 15.16
CA LEU A 125 -3.32 -15.47 13.81
C LEU A 125 -4.86 -15.38 13.83
N ALA A 126 -5.52 -15.79 14.92
CA ALA A 126 -6.98 -15.79 15.04
C ALA A 126 -7.60 -14.41 15.37
N HIS A 127 -6.83 -13.50 15.97
CA HIS A 127 -7.27 -12.10 16.19
C HIS A 127 -7.26 -11.25 14.91
N ARG A 128 -6.79 -11.81 13.79
CA ARG A 128 -6.71 -11.15 12.49
C ARG A 128 -8.05 -11.09 11.75
N LEU A 129 -9.03 -11.96 12.06
CA LEU A 129 -10.22 -12.15 11.20
C LEU A 129 -11.56 -12.47 11.90
N ARG A 130 -11.78 -12.15 13.19
CA ARG A 130 -13.13 -12.30 13.79
C ARG A 130 -13.77 -10.95 14.12
N LEU A 131 -14.97 -10.78 13.56
CA LEU A 131 -15.89 -9.66 13.62
C LEU A 131 -16.36 -9.34 15.04
#